data_AF-A0A257M4N6-F1
#
_entry.id   AF-A0A257M4N6-F1
#
_cell.length_a   1.000
_cell.length_b   1.000
_cell.length_c   1.000
_cell.angle_alpha   90.00
_cell.angle_beta   90.00
_cell.angle_gamma   90.00
#
_symmetry.space_group_name_H-M   'P 1'
#
loop_
_entity.id
_entity.type
_entity.pdbx_description
1 polymer ?
#
loop_
_entity_poly.entity_id
_entity_poly.type
_entity_poly.pdbx_seq_one_letter_code
_entity_poly.pdbx_strand_id
1 'polypeptide(L)'
;MSLQRQPDYSLSSSTSPASAPHGADATSFLPRVEPGRIVGMFLRRAWLLVLGIAIAVGGAALYLKKASRIYEAKGSVYISAKSPRVLESGGVAPEETKDLEQMRSVEQGLMASTLLGHVIEAEKLAEDANFSNGATSQQQLIGVLAKKVKVELRRGTRLIDISVQDTDPSRAKRLVETLVSEYERWSTERQGGLTRQVADGIRGEEESLRTRMERSERTLQEFREAHPIPGITGRNGPVGDDLGRLEVELSRVKAERLRLAIVLPASMDWCAPFSRRKTNLRRSRSAISKSIQATRRWPVS
;
A
#
# COMPACT_ATOMS: atom_id res chain seq x y z
N MET A 1 -18.85 -90.47 83.27
CA MET A 1 -19.76 -89.50 83.91
C MET A 1 -18.93 -88.50 84.72
N SER A 2 -19.39 -87.25 84.74
CA SER A 2 -18.95 -86.11 85.58
C SER A 2 -17.51 -85.60 85.43
N LEU A 3 -17.33 -84.59 84.57
CA LEU A 3 -16.40 -83.49 84.82
C LEU A 3 -17.24 -82.27 85.17
N GLN A 4 -17.05 -81.75 86.39
CA GLN A 4 -17.71 -80.55 86.89
C GLN A 4 -16.67 -79.60 87.48
N ARG A 5 -16.43 -78.48 86.79
CA ARG A 5 -16.28 -77.15 87.38
C ARG A 5 -16.17 -76.10 86.29
N GLN A 6 -17.19 -75.24 86.18
CA GLN A 6 -17.00 -73.85 85.82
C GLN A 6 -16.93 -73.02 87.12
N PRO A 7 -16.40 -71.78 87.06
CA PRO A 7 -17.36 -70.68 87.15
C PRO A 7 -17.05 -69.46 86.23
N ASP A 8 -18.14 -68.95 85.67
CA ASP A 8 -18.59 -67.56 85.65
C ASP A 8 -17.64 -66.43 85.20
N TYR A 9 -17.85 -65.99 83.95
CA TYR A 9 -17.70 -64.59 83.57
C TYR A 9 -19.01 -64.12 82.93
N SER A 10 -19.74 -63.30 83.67
CA SER A 10 -20.91 -62.57 83.20
C SER A 10 -20.51 -61.45 82.23
N LEU A 11 -20.93 -61.58 80.98
CA LEU A 11 -20.95 -60.47 80.02
C LEU A 11 -22.06 -59.50 80.45
N SER A 12 -21.67 -58.37 81.00
CA SER A 12 -22.56 -57.26 81.35
C SER A 12 -22.78 -56.33 80.14
N SER A 13 -24.07 -56.22 79.78
CA SER A 13 -24.80 -55.01 79.37
C SER A 13 -24.28 -54.11 78.21
N SER A 14 -25.06 -54.14 77.12
CA SER A 14 -25.66 -53.02 76.37
C SER A 14 -24.87 -51.72 76.12
N THR A 15 -24.76 -51.31 74.85
CA THR A 15 -25.34 -50.05 74.31
C THR A 15 -25.18 -49.98 72.78
N SER A 16 -26.25 -49.48 72.15
CA SER A 16 -26.53 -49.25 70.72
C SER A 16 -25.54 -48.29 70.00
N PRO A 17 -25.61 -48.15 68.66
CA PRO A 17 -24.53 -47.64 67.81
C PRO A 17 -24.48 -46.11 67.75
N ALA A 18 -23.28 -45.55 67.83
CA ALA A 18 -23.02 -44.15 67.47
C ALA A 18 -22.48 -44.10 66.03
N SER A 19 -23.32 -43.52 65.17
CA SER A 19 -23.08 -43.03 63.81
C SER A 19 -21.62 -42.66 63.47
N ALA A 20 -21.15 -43.18 62.33
CA ALA A 20 -19.99 -42.65 61.63
C ALA A 20 -20.22 -41.17 61.26
N PRO A 21 -19.26 -40.26 61.50
CA PRO A 21 -19.36 -38.91 60.98
C PRO A 21 -19.13 -38.90 59.46
N HIS A 22 -20.21 -38.74 58.70
CA HIS A 22 -20.15 -38.19 57.34
C HIS A 22 -19.65 -36.76 57.44
N GLY A 23 -18.42 -36.52 56.97
CA GLY A 23 -17.79 -35.20 57.06
C GLY A 23 -16.26 -35.21 57.19
N ALA A 24 -15.62 -36.38 57.03
CA ALA A 24 -14.18 -36.40 56.79
C ALA A 24 -13.92 -35.92 55.36
N ASP A 25 -13.93 -34.60 55.18
CA ASP A 25 -13.35 -33.95 54.00
C ASP A 25 -11.96 -34.54 53.78
N ALA A 26 -11.77 -35.24 52.66
CA ALA A 26 -10.53 -35.93 52.30
C ALA A 26 -9.29 -34.99 52.18
N THR A 27 -9.50 -33.69 52.40
CA THR A 27 -8.49 -32.64 52.46
C THR A 27 -7.88 -32.44 53.85
N SER A 28 -8.29 -33.17 54.89
CA SER A 28 -7.68 -33.10 56.23
C SER A 28 -6.22 -33.54 56.28
N PHE A 29 -5.76 -34.31 55.28
CA PHE A 29 -4.37 -34.73 55.13
C PHE A 29 -3.51 -33.73 54.36
N LEU A 30 -4.11 -32.68 53.79
CA LEU A 30 -3.32 -31.57 53.26
C LEU A 30 -2.89 -30.71 54.45
N PRO A 31 -1.59 -30.48 54.66
CA PRO A 31 -1.14 -29.56 55.69
C PRO A 31 -1.82 -28.21 55.41
N ARG A 32 -2.76 -27.81 56.28
CA ARG A 32 -3.33 -26.46 56.25
C ARG A 32 -2.17 -25.51 56.42
N VAL A 33 -1.75 -24.90 55.32
CA VAL A 33 -0.85 -23.76 55.33
C VAL A 33 -1.56 -22.63 56.08
N GLU A 34 -1.38 -22.59 57.40
CA GLU A 34 -1.84 -21.49 58.23
C GLU A 34 -1.08 -20.23 57.78
N PRO A 35 -1.74 -19.26 57.12
CA PRO A 35 -1.05 -18.12 56.54
C PRO A 35 -0.29 -17.31 57.61
N GLY A 36 -0.76 -17.34 58.86
CA GLY A 36 -0.11 -16.69 60.00
C GLY A 36 1.30 -17.20 60.33
N ARG A 37 1.57 -18.51 60.16
CA ARG A 37 2.93 -19.07 60.38
C ARG A 37 3.90 -18.66 59.28
N ILE A 38 3.42 -18.58 58.04
CA ILE A 38 4.22 -18.15 56.89
C ILE A 38 4.55 -16.66 57.03
N VAL A 39 3.57 -15.84 57.42
CA VAL A 39 3.74 -14.40 57.70
C VAL A 39 4.76 -14.17 58.82
N GLY A 40 4.70 -14.92 59.92
CA GLY A 40 5.69 -14.82 61.01
C GLY A 40 7.11 -15.18 60.58
N MET A 41 7.27 -16.19 59.72
CA MET A 41 8.58 -16.59 59.16
C MET A 41 9.13 -15.54 58.19
N PHE A 42 8.26 -14.90 57.41
CA PHE A 42 8.61 -13.77 56.55
C PHE A 42 8.92 -12.50 57.34
N LEU A 43 8.29 -12.21 58.48
CA LEU A 43 8.58 -11.01 59.27
C LEU A 43 9.97 -11.05 59.92
N ARG A 44 10.41 -12.22 60.41
CA ARG A 44 11.72 -12.38 61.06
C ARG A 44 12.89 -12.35 60.08
N ARG A 45 12.63 -12.63 58.80
CA ARG A 45 13.60 -12.62 57.69
C ARG A 45 13.14 -11.72 56.54
N ALA A 46 12.32 -10.71 56.82
CA ALA A 46 11.72 -9.82 55.82
C ALA A 46 12.80 -9.12 54.99
N TRP A 47 13.96 -8.88 55.60
CA TRP A 47 15.14 -8.34 54.94
C TRP A 47 15.61 -9.19 53.74
N LEU A 48 15.46 -10.53 53.76
CA LEU A 48 15.80 -11.39 52.61
C LEU A 48 14.81 -11.22 51.45
N LEU A 49 13.53 -11.01 51.75
CA LEU A 49 12.51 -10.69 50.74
C LEU A 49 12.78 -9.33 50.10
N VAL A 50 13.08 -8.32 50.93
CA VAL A 50 13.45 -6.97 50.47
C VAL A 50 14.74 -7.02 49.64
N LEU A 51 15.74 -7.81 50.05
CA LEU A 51 16.98 -8.02 49.29
C LEU A 51 16.70 -8.66 47.93
N GLY A 52 15.83 -9.68 47.86
CA GLY A 52 15.43 -10.31 46.61
C GLY A 52 14.72 -9.34 45.66
N ILE A 53 13.80 -8.52 46.18
CA ILE A 53 13.13 -7.47 45.40
C ILE A 53 14.14 -6.42 44.94
N ALA A 54 15.06 -6.00 45.81
CA ALA A 54 16.10 -5.02 45.46
C ALA A 54 17.04 -5.54 44.36
N ILE A 55 17.41 -6.82 44.39
CA ILE A 55 18.19 -7.48 43.33
C ILE A 55 17.37 -7.57 42.03
N ALA A 56 16.08 -7.92 42.10
CA ALA A 56 15.23 -7.99 40.93
C ALA A 56 15.03 -6.61 40.27
N VAL A 57 14.77 -5.57 41.08
CA VAL A 57 14.65 -4.19 40.61
C VAL A 57 15.99 -3.67 40.08
N GLY A 58 17.10 -3.96 40.76
CA GLY A 58 18.45 -3.60 40.31
C GLY A 58 18.81 -4.28 38.98
N GLY A 59 18.52 -5.57 38.85
CA GLY A 59 18.71 -6.33 37.62
C GLY A 59 17.83 -5.81 36.48
N ALA A 60 16.55 -5.51 36.75
CA ALA A 60 15.65 -4.90 35.78
C ALA A 60 16.13 -3.51 35.34
N ALA A 61 16.62 -2.68 36.27
CA ALA A 61 17.15 -1.35 35.96
C ALA A 61 18.43 -1.43 35.12
N LEU A 62 19.33 -2.38 35.41
CA LEU A 62 20.52 -2.64 34.59
C LEU A 62 20.15 -3.15 33.21
N TYR A 63 19.13 -4.02 33.11
CA TYR A 63 18.64 -4.51 31.83
C TYR A 63 18.02 -3.39 31.00
N LEU A 64 17.16 -2.54 31.59
CA LEU A 64 16.56 -1.38 30.90
C LEU A 64 17.61 -0.35 30.44
N LYS A 65 18.71 -0.19 31.17
CA LYS A 65 19.84 0.65 30.73
C LYS A 65 20.59 0.07 29.54
N LYS A 66 20.64 -1.27 29.42
CA LYS A 66 21.33 -1.97 28.33
C LYS A 66 20.43 -2.23 27.11
N ALA A 67 19.11 -2.23 27.28
CA ALA A 67 18.16 -2.38 26.19
C ALA A 67 18.33 -1.22 25.18
N SER A 68 18.65 -1.55 23.93
CA SER A 68 18.78 -0.57 22.86
C SER A 68 17.43 0.07 22.56
N ARG A 69 17.40 1.40 22.58
CA ARG A 69 16.21 2.16 22.18
C ARG A 69 16.18 2.23 20.66
N ILE A 70 15.04 1.86 20.07
CA ILE A 70 14.79 1.96 18.62
C ILE A 70 13.82 3.12 18.42
N TYR A 71 14.22 4.09 17.60
CA TYR A 71 13.41 5.24 17.22
C TYR A 71 12.85 5.05 15.82
N GLU A 72 11.62 5.49 15.58
CA GLU A 72 10.95 5.42 14.28
C GLU A 72 10.67 6.84 13.77
N ALA A 73 11.14 7.15 12.57
CA ALA A 73 10.77 8.36 11.83
C ALA A 73 9.72 8.01 10.76
N LYS A 74 8.75 8.89 10.52
CA LYS A 74 7.65 8.67 9.55
C LYS A 74 7.54 9.85 8.60
N GLY A 75 7.42 9.56 7.30
CA GLY A 75 7.14 10.51 6.24
C GLY A 75 6.01 9.98 5.36
N SER A 76 5.24 10.87 4.75
CA SER A 76 4.14 10.51 3.86
C SER A 76 4.26 11.25 2.54
N VAL A 77 4.19 10.53 1.42
CA VAL A 77 4.30 11.13 0.08
C VAL A 77 3.05 10.86 -0.74
N TYR A 78 2.58 11.88 -1.45
CA TYR A 78 1.42 11.77 -2.34
C TYR A 78 1.83 11.33 -3.75
N ILE A 79 1.23 10.24 -4.25
CA ILE A 79 1.46 9.78 -5.61
C ILE A 79 0.39 10.35 -6.54
N SER A 80 0.81 11.21 -7.47
CA SER A 80 0.02 11.53 -8.65
C SER A 80 0.19 10.45 -9.71
N ALA A 81 -0.54 9.34 -9.58
CA ALA A 81 -0.67 8.38 -10.67
C ALA A 81 -1.54 9.00 -11.78
N LYS A 82 -0.93 9.82 -12.65
CA LYS A 82 -1.55 10.18 -13.93
C LYS A 82 -1.30 8.99 -14.85
N SER A 83 -2.24 8.05 -14.88
CA SER A 83 -2.23 6.99 -15.89
C SER A 83 -2.21 7.67 -17.26
N PRO A 84 -1.19 7.45 -18.10
CA PRO A 84 -1.26 7.88 -19.48
C PRO A 84 -2.45 7.12 -20.06
N ARG A 85 -3.55 7.82 -20.33
CA ARG A 85 -4.58 7.28 -21.21
C ARG A 85 -3.90 7.14 -22.55
N VAL A 86 -3.38 5.94 -22.82
CA VAL A 86 -3.15 5.50 -24.18
C VAL A 86 -4.51 5.61 -24.84
N LEU A 87 -4.61 6.49 -25.83
CA LEU A 87 -5.77 6.60 -26.70
C LEU A 87 -5.77 5.36 -27.60
N GLU A 88 -5.91 4.17 -27.04
CA GLU A 88 -6.14 2.96 -27.81
C GLU A 88 -7.63 2.89 -28.13
N SER A 89 -7.91 3.24 -29.38
CA SER A 89 -9.11 2.87 -30.10
C SER A 89 -9.20 1.34 -30.22
N GLY A 90 -10.20 0.73 -29.58
CA GLY A 90 -10.55 -0.67 -29.78
C GLY A 90 -10.59 -1.42 -28.46
N GLY A 91 -11.81 -1.68 -27.98
CA GLY A 91 -12.03 -2.31 -26.68
C GLY A 91 -11.41 -3.69 -26.58
N VAL A 92 -10.68 -3.90 -25.48
CA VAL A 92 -10.33 -5.22 -24.96
C VAL A 92 -10.63 -5.24 -23.46
N ALA A 93 -11.18 -6.36 -23.02
CA ALA A 93 -11.85 -6.61 -21.75
C ALA A 93 -10.93 -6.56 -20.51
N PRO A 94 -11.48 -6.38 -19.30
CA PRO A 94 -10.72 -6.24 -18.06
C PRO A 94 -10.24 -7.61 -17.53
N GLU A 95 -9.15 -8.14 -18.10
CA GLU A 95 -8.35 -9.23 -17.52
C GLU A 95 -7.00 -8.73 -16.95
N GLU A 96 -6.69 -7.44 -17.08
CA GLU A 96 -5.42 -6.83 -16.61
C GLU A 96 -5.30 -6.62 -15.09
N THR A 97 -6.33 -6.93 -14.30
CA THR A 97 -6.32 -6.54 -12.87
C THR A 97 -5.38 -7.42 -12.01
N LYS A 98 -5.07 -8.64 -12.44
CA LYS A 98 -4.26 -9.59 -11.64
C LYS A 98 -2.75 -9.50 -11.93
N ASP A 99 -2.38 -9.21 -13.17
CA ASP A 99 -0.98 -9.10 -13.60
C ASP A 99 -0.36 -7.74 -13.24
N LEU A 100 -1.18 -6.68 -13.24
CA LEU A 100 -0.77 -5.34 -12.80
C LEU A 100 -0.43 -5.29 -11.30
N GLU A 101 -1.04 -6.10 -10.45
CA GLU A 101 -0.69 -6.15 -9.02
C GLU A 101 0.66 -6.86 -8.80
N GLN A 102 0.95 -7.91 -9.59
CA GLN A 102 2.19 -8.67 -9.47
C GLN A 102 3.40 -7.89 -10.03
N MET A 103 3.22 -7.18 -11.15
CA MET A 103 4.24 -6.27 -11.69
C MET A 103 4.49 -5.06 -10.79
N ARG A 104 3.45 -4.49 -10.17
CA ARG A 104 3.62 -3.37 -9.23
C ARG A 104 4.50 -3.71 -8.04
N SER A 105 4.39 -4.92 -7.49
CA SER A 105 5.22 -5.32 -6.36
C SER A 105 6.70 -5.43 -6.73
N VAL A 106 7.01 -5.90 -7.94
CA VAL A 106 8.39 -6.00 -8.44
C VAL A 106 8.95 -4.63 -8.78
N GLU A 107 8.15 -3.79 -9.45
CA GLU A 107 8.53 -2.40 -9.75
C GLU A 107 8.74 -1.58 -8.46
N GLN A 108 7.84 -1.70 -7.48
CA GLN A 108 8.00 -1.04 -6.18
C GLN A 108 9.23 -1.54 -5.43
N GLY A 109 9.52 -2.84 -5.48
CA GLY A 109 10.71 -3.43 -4.86
C GLY A 109 12.02 -2.96 -5.52
N LEU A 110 12.07 -2.92 -6.85
CA LEU A 110 13.21 -2.43 -7.60
C LEU A 110 13.41 -0.93 -7.42
N MET A 111 12.34 -0.13 -7.46
CA MET A 111 12.38 1.30 -7.17
C MET A 111 12.83 1.58 -5.74
N ALA A 112 12.34 0.82 -4.77
CA ALA A 112 12.83 0.93 -3.39
C ALA A 112 14.33 0.65 -3.36
N SER A 113 14.82 -0.42 -4.00
CA SER A 113 16.24 -0.76 -4.00
C SER A 113 17.15 0.31 -4.63
N THR A 114 16.73 0.90 -5.75
CA THR A 114 17.51 1.97 -6.42
C THR A 114 17.49 3.27 -5.62
N LEU A 115 16.33 3.66 -5.07
CA LEU A 115 16.21 4.81 -4.18
C LEU A 115 17.06 4.63 -2.91
N LEU A 116 17.04 3.45 -2.30
CA LEU A 116 17.87 3.14 -1.14
C LEU A 116 19.37 3.25 -1.46
N GLY A 117 19.80 2.81 -2.65
CA GLY A 117 21.16 2.99 -3.13
C GLY A 117 21.58 4.46 -3.22
N HIS A 118 20.73 5.31 -3.81
CA HIS A 118 20.97 6.76 -3.91
C HIS A 118 20.99 7.44 -2.54
N VAL A 119 20.14 7.03 -1.60
CA VAL A 119 20.15 7.57 -0.23
C VAL A 119 21.42 7.19 0.53
N ILE A 120 21.94 5.98 0.34
CA ILE A 120 23.21 5.55 0.96
C ILE A 120 24.38 6.42 0.48
N GLU A 121 24.39 6.75 -0.81
CA GLU A 121 25.42 7.59 -1.41
C GLU A 121 25.27 9.06 -1.01
N ALA A 122 24.05 9.59 -1.01
CA ALA A 122 23.74 10.98 -0.64
C ALA A 122 24.05 11.28 0.83
N GLU A 123 23.71 10.36 1.75
CA GLU A 123 23.91 10.52 3.19
C GLU A 123 25.27 9.94 3.65
N LYS A 124 26.07 9.38 2.74
CA LYS A 124 27.38 8.75 3.01
C LYS A 124 27.32 7.73 4.15
N LEU A 125 26.28 6.90 4.16
CA LEU A 125 26.05 5.91 5.23
C LEU A 125 27.12 4.82 5.32
N ALA A 126 28.03 4.74 4.34
CA ALA A 126 29.20 3.87 4.38
C ALA A 126 30.28 4.36 5.38
N GLU A 127 30.34 5.65 5.68
CA GLU A 127 31.30 6.24 6.62
C GLU A 127 30.85 6.06 8.09
N ASP A 128 29.55 5.84 8.30
CA ASP A 128 28.95 5.66 9.63
C ASP A 128 29.16 4.23 10.15
N ALA A 129 30.16 4.04 11.02
CA ALA A 129 30.46 2.73 11.65
C ALA A 129 29.27 2.14 12.43
N ASN A 130 28.42 2.99 13.00
CA ASN A 130 27.21 2.59 13.72
C ASN A 130 26.11 2.04 12.80
N PHE A 131 26.16 2.34 11.50
CA PHE A 131 25.17 1.89 10.51
C PHE A 131 25.69 0.72 9.69
N SER A 132 26.96 0.76 9.27
CA SER A 132 27.55 -0.27 8.42
C SER A 132 27.63 -1.63 9.11
N ASN A 133 27.85 -1.70 10.43
CA ASN A 133 27.91 -2.96 11.19
C ASN A 133 28.77 -4.05 10.50
N GLY A 134 29.89 -3.64 9.88
CA GLY A 134 30.78 -4.52 9.12
C GLY A 134 30.39 -4.76 7.64
N ALA A 135 29.35 -4.10 7.13
CA ALA A 135 29.01 -4.09 5.72
C ALA A 135 29.97 -3.18 4.94
N THR A 136 30.72 -3.77 4.02
CA THR A 136 31.68 -3.05 3.17
C THR A 136 31.16 -2.89 1.75
N SER A 137 30.26 -3.78 1.29
CA SER A 137 29.68 -3.69 -0.05
C SER A 137 28.37 -2.88 -0.06
N GLN A 138 28.15 -2.14 -1.14
CA GLN A 138 26.95 -1.33 -1.33
C GLN A 138 25.67 -2.18 -1.25
N GLN A 139 25.68 -3.40 -1.80
CA GLN A 139 24.56 -4.33 -1.72
C GLN A 139 24.26 -4.77 -0.27
N GLN A 140 25.28 -4.95 0.57
CA GLN A 140 25.07 -5.26 1.99
C GLN A 140 24.44 -4.07 2.72
N LEU A 141 24.91 -2.85 2.45
CA LEU A 141 24.35 -1.61 3.00
C LEU A 141 22.88 -1.43 2.59
N ILE A 142 22.54 -1.68 1.32
CA ILE A 142 21.16 -1.67 0.83
C ILE A 142 20.32 -2.70 1.60
N GLY A 143 20.85 -3.92 1.80
CA GLY A 143 20.17 -4.96 2.56
C GLY A 143 19.93 -4.59 4.04
N VAL A 144 20.86 -3.88 4.68
CA VAL A 144 20.70 -3.37 6.06
C VAL A 144 19.65 -2.26 6.10
N LEU A 145 19.71 -1.31 5.16
CA LEU A 145 18.75 -0.22 5.07
C LEU A 145 17.35 -0.74 4.76
N ALA A 146 17.21 -1.69 3.83
CA ALA A 146 15.93 -2.28 3.43
C ALA A 146 15.22 -2.98 4.59
N LYS A 147 15.96 -3.55 5.55
CA LYS A 147 15.38 -4.14 6.77
C LYS A 147 14.87 -3.09 7.78
N LYS A 148 15.43 -1.87 7.74
CA LYS A 148 15.08 -0.75 8.62
C LYS A 148 13.98 0.14 8.04
N VAL A 149 13.81 0.13 6.72
CA VAL A 149 12.80 0.90 5.99
C VAL A 149 11.54 0.08 5.82
N LYS A 150 10.39 0.67 6.12
CA LYS A 150 9.07 0.09 5.89
C LYS A 150 8.25 1.03 5.02
N VAL A 151 7.69 0.49 3.93
CA VAL A 151 6.87 1.25 2.98
C VAL A 151 5.47 0.64 2.96
N GLU A 152 4.45 1.43 3.29
CA GLU A 152 3.07 1.00 3.33
C GLU A 152 2.20 1.91 2.47
N LEU A 153 1.47 1.33 1.51
CA LEU A 153 0.47 2.06 0.76
C LEU A 153 -0.84 2.08 1.55
N ARG A 154 -1.30 3.28 1.92
CA ARG A 154 -2.56 3.42 2.65
C ARG A 154 -3.73 3.18 1.71
N ARG A 155 -4.34 1.99 1.82
CA ARG A 155 -5.48 1.55 0.99
C ARG A 155 -6.59 2.59 0.96
N GLY A 156 -7.15 2.83 -0.22
CA GLY A 156 -8.20 3.84 -0.43
C GLY A 156 -7.69 5.29 -0.46
N THR A 157 -6.38 5.50 -0.28
CA THR A 157 -5.73 6.81 -0.43
C THR A 157 -4.56 6.72 -1.42
N ARG A 158 -4.11 7.86 -1.93
CA ARG A 158 -2.95 7.97 -2.83
C ARG A 158 -1.68 8.36 -2.06
N LEU A 159 -1.59 7.93 -0.81
CA LEU A 159 -0.48 8.26 0.09
C LEU A 159 0.35 7.00 0.35
N ILE A 160 1.67 7.13 0.21
CA ILE A 160 2.65 6.15 0.69
C ILE A 160 3.15 6.65 2.04
N ASP A 161 2.96 5.83 3.07
CA ASP A 161 3.57 6.02 4.37
C ASP A 161 4.94 5.31 4.36
N ILE A 162 6.02 6.06 4.64
CA ILE A 162 7.40 5.59 4.71
C ILE A 162 7.85 5.72 6.16
N SER A 163 8.33 4.64 6.77
CA SER A 163 8.94 4.69 8.10
C SER A 163 10.32 4.07 8.16
N VAL A 164 11.21 4.65 8.98
CA VAL A 164 12.59 4.21 9.15
C VAL A 164 12.90 4.02 10.62
N GLN A 165 13.44 2.85 10.97
CA GLN A 165 13.83 2.50 12.32
C GLN A 165 15.34 2.56 12.52
N ASP A 166 15.80 3.41 13.44
CA ASP A 166 17.22 3.53 13.79
C ASP A 166 17.45 3.74 15.30
N THR A 167 18.68 3.50 15.74
CA THR A 167 19.11 3.72 17.13
C THR A 167 19.35 5.21 17.39
N ASP A 168 19.65 6.00 16.34
CA ASP A 168 19.74 7.47 16.42
C ASP A 168 18.50 8.14 15.81
N PRO A 169 17.72 8.92 16.59
CA PRO A 169 16.54 9.62 16.07
C PRO A 169 16.89 10.67 15.01
N SER A 170 18.07 11.29 15.09
CA SER A 170 18.49 12.33 14.15
C SER A 170 18.79 11.73 12.78
N ARG A 171 19.48 10.59 12.75
CA ARG A 171 19.73 9.82 11.52
C ARG A 171 18.42 9.31 10.92
N ALA A 172 17.53 8.72 11.73
CA ALA A 172 16.23 8.24 11.24
C ALA A 172 15.44 9.34 10.52
N LYS A 173 15.43 10.56 11.10
CA LYS A 173 14.79 11.73 10.49
C LYS A 173 15.42 12.10 9.14
N ARG A 174 16.75 12.24 9.08
CA ARG A 174 17.46 12.59 7.84
C ARG A 174 17.22 11.55 6.74
N LEU A 175 17.26 10.26 7.08
CA LEU A 175 16.98 9.19 6.13
C LEU A 175 15.58 9.30 5.52
N VAL A 176 14.56 9.59 6.33
CA VAL A 176 13.19 9.79 5.82
C VAL A 176 13.11 11.03 4.92
N GLU A 177 13.71 12.15 5.32
CA GLU A 177 13.72 13.39 4.53
C GLU A 177 14.39 13.16 3.16
N THR A 178 15.56 12.54 3.15
CA THR A 178 16.31 12.21 1.91
C THR A 178 15.55 11.22 1.04
N LEU A 179 14.92 10.18 1.62
CA LEU A 179 14.09 9.24 0.87
C LEU A 179 12.90 9.93 0.19
N VAL A 180 12.25 10.86 0.89
CA VAL A 180 11.13 11.63 0.35
C VAL A 180 11.60 12.52 -0.80
N SER A 181 12.68 13.28 -0.61
CA SER A 181 13.19 14.18 -1.65
C SER A 181 13.66 13.43 -2.90
N GLU A 182 14.35 12.30 -2.73
CA GLU A 182 14.79 11.47 -3.86
C GLU A 182 13.60 10.83 -4.59
N TYR A 183 12.58 10.41 -3.87
CA TYR A 183 11.35 9.91 -4.49
C TYR A 183 10.64 10.99 -5.31
N GLU A 184 10.52 12.22 -4.80
CA GLU A 184 9.91 13.35 -5.52
C GLU A 184 10.68 13.70 -6.80
N ARG A 185 12.02 13.74 -6.69
CA ARG A 185 12.91 13.97 -7.82
C ARG A 185 12.74 12.89 -8.88
N TRP A 186 12.81 11.63 -8.47
CA TRP A 186 12.65 10.47 -9.35
C TRP A 186 11.26 10.44 -10.02
N SER A 187 10.20 10.77 -9.28
CA SER A 187 8.83 10.81 -9.80
C SER A 187 8.67 11.89 -10.89
N THR A 188 9.29 13.05 -10.69
CA THR A 188 9.29 14.15 -11.67
C THR A 188 10.06 13.77 -12.93
N GLU A 189 11.24 13.18 -12.78
CA GLU A 189 12.07 12.67 -13.88
C GLU A 189 11.30 11.65 -14.73
N ARG A 190 10.61 10.70 -14.08
CA ARG A 190 9.82 9.66 -14.75
C ARG A 190 8.62 10.23 -15.51
N GLN A 191 7.93 11.23 -14.95
CA GLN A 191 6.85 11.94 -15.65
C GLN A 191 7.37 12.71 -16.88
N GLY A 192 8.55 13.31 -16.77
CA GLY A 192 9.23 13.97 -17.89
C GLY A 192 9.61 13.00 -19.01
N GLY A 193 10.17 11.84 -18.65
CA GLY A 193 10.54 10.79 -19.60
C GLY A 193 9.36 10.27 -20.43
N LEU A 194 8.22 9.99 -19.77
CA LEU A 194 7.00 9.57 -20.46
C LEU A 194 6.49 10.64 -21.43
N THR A 195 6.52 11.91 -21.04
CA THR A 195 6.07 13.01 -21.91
C THR A 195 6.93 13.13 -23.17
N ARG A 196 8.26 12.98 -23.03
CA ARG A 196 9.18 12.95 -24.17
C ARG A 196 8.90 11.76 -25.08
N GLN A 197 8.69 10.58 -24.51
CA GLN A 197 8.36 9.38 -25.29
C GLN A 197 7.05 9.52 -26.07
N VAL A 198 6.01 10.14 -25.48
CA VAL A 198 4.77 10.44 -26.21
C VAL A 198 5.02 11.46 -27.33
N ALA A 199 5.79 12.51 -27.06
CA ALA A 199 6.13 13.51 -28.07
C ALA A 199 6.90 12.90 -29.26
N ASP A 200 7.84 11.99 -28.98
CA ASP A 200 8.58 11.27 -30.02
C ASP A 200 7.68 10.28 -30.78
N GLY A 201 6.73 9.63 -30.10
CA GLY A 201 5.73 8.79 -30.74
C GLY A 201 4.84 9.55 -31.73
N ILE A 202 4.34 10.73 -31.35
CA ILE A 202 3.53 11.58 -32.22
C ILE A 202 4.32 12.02 -33.47
N ARG A 203 5.61 12.34 -33.30
CA ARG A 203 6.50 12.70 -34.43
C ARG A 203 6.73 11.53 -35.38
N GLY A 204 6.94 10.32 -34.85
CA GLY A 204 7.11 9.12 -35.66
C GLY A 204 5.84 8.77 -36.46
N GLU A 205 4.66 9.05 -35.88
CA GLU A 205 3.38 8.81 -36.56
C GLU A 205 3.19 9.77 -37.74
N GLU A 206 3.57 11.05 -37.59
CA GLU A 206 3.60 12.04 -38.67
C GLU A 206 4.52 11.62 -39.83
N GLU A 207 5.72 11.14 -39.53
CA GLU A 207 6.67 10.64 -40.53
C GLU A 207 6.10 9.43 -41.27
N SER A 208 5.48 8.49 -40.56
CA SER A 208 4.85 7.32 -41.16
C SER A 208 3.68 7.67 -42.09
N LEU A 209 2.88 8.67 -41.73
CA LEU A 209 1.76 9.18 -42.53
C LEU A 209 2.29 9.85 -43.79
N ARG A 210 3.34 10.66 -43.67
CA ARG A 210 4.01 11.28 -44.82
C ARG A 210 4.53 10.25 -45.80
N THR A 211 5.23 9.21 -45.33
CA THR A 211 5.72 8.13 -46.20
C THR A 211 4.58 7.37 -46.88
N ARG A 212 3.44 7.16 -46.20
CA ARG A 212 2.25 6.53 -46.82
C ARG A 212 1.62 7.42 -47.91
N MET A 213 1.62 8.74 -47.72
CA MET A 213 1.15 9.68 -48.76
C MET A 213 2.08 9.67 -49.97
N GLU A 214 3.39 9.80 -49.77
CA GLU A 214 4.39 9.77 -50.85
C GLU A 214 4.32 8.45 -51.66
N ARG A 215 4.12 7.31 -50.99
CA ARG A 215 3.88 6.03 -51.67
C ARG A 215 2.59 6.03 -52.47
N SER A 216 1.50 6.56 -51.91
CA SER A 216 0.20 6.61 -52.59
C SER A 216 0.26 7.49 -53.84
N GLU A 217 0.93 8.64 -53.75
CA GLU A 217 1.17 9.54 -54.90
C GLU A 217 1.99 8.86 -55.98
N ARG A 218 3.08 8.18 -55.60
CA ARG A 218 3.92 7.44 -56.53
C ARG A 218 3.17 6.32 -57.25
N THR A 219 2.38 5.53 -56.52
CA THR A 219 1.55 4.48 -57.12
C THR A 219 0.52 5.03 -58.09
N LEU A 220 -0.10 6.19 -57.78
CA LEU A 220 -1.03 6.85 -58.70
C LEU A 220 -0.33 7.39 -59.96
N GLN A 221 0.90 7.89 -59.82
CA GLN A 221 1.70 8.32 -60.94
C GLN A 221 2.10 7.15 -61.85
N GLU A 222 2.64 6.07 -61.27
CA GLU A 222 2.98 4.84 -62.01
C GLU A 222 1.76 4.25 -62.71
N PHE A 223 0.57 4.26 -62.07
CA PHE A 223 -0.67 3.81 -62.69
C PHE A 223 -1.07 4.66 -63.91
N ARG A 224 -0.90 5.99 -63.81
CA ARG A 224 -1.16 6.95 -64.91
C ARG A 224 -0.19 6.77 -66.07
N GLU A 225 1.08 6.50 -65.79
CA GLU A 225 2.11 6.25 -66.80
C GLU A 225 1.91 4.90 -67.50
N ALA A 226 1.54 3.85 -66.74
CA ALA A 226 1.32 2.50 -67.26
C ALA A 226 0.02 2.35 -68.06
N HIS A 227 -0.99 3.18 -67.78
CA HIS A 227 -2.24 3.24 -68.52
C HIS A 227 -2.42 4.62 -69.16
N PRO A 228 -1.65 4.95 -70.22
CA PRO A 228 -1.87 6.18 -70.97
C PRO A 228 -3.26 6.09 -71.62
N ILE A 229 -4.24 6.75 -71.01
CA ILE A 229 -5.60 6.84 -71.55
C ILE A 229 -5.52 7.69 -72.82
N PRO A 230 -5.79 7.12 -74.02
CA PRO A 230 -5.78 7.91 -75.26
C PRO A 230 -6.95 8.90 -75.21
N GLY A 231 -6.66 10.19 -75.16
CA GLY A 231 -7.66 11.27 -75.18
C GLY A 231 -7.61 12.29 -74.04
N ILE A 232 -6.74 12.13 -73.03
CA ILE A 232 -6.59 13.08 -71.90
C ILE A 232 -5.30 13.92 -72.03
N THR A 233 -4.69 13.96 -73.22
CA THR A 233 -3.64 14.95 -73.57
C THR A 233 -4.24 16.33 -73.83
N GLY A 234 -5.00 16.81 -72.85
CA GLY A 234 -5.57 18.13 -72.80
C GLY A 234 -5.90 18.40 -71.35
N ARG A 235 -5.16 19.33 -70.74
CA ARG A 235 -5.30 19.81 -69.35
C ARG A 235 -6.70 20.34 -68.99
N ASN A 236 -7.65 20.29 -69.94
CA ASN A 236 -8.96 20.94 -69.95
C ASN A 236 -10.10 19.97 -70.37
N GLY A 237 -9.94 18.66 -70.18
CA GLY A 237 -11.03 17.69 -70.43
C GLY A 237 -12.02 17.63 -69.25
N PRO A 238 -13.33 17.36 -69.47
CA PRO A 238 -14.36 17.39 -68.41
C PRO A 238 -14.04 16.50 -67.20
N VAL A 239 -13.40 15.35 -67.44
CA VAL A 239 -13.01 14.39 -66.41
C VAL A 239 -11.86 14.90 -65.53
N GLY A 240 -10.97 15.73 -66.08
CA GLY A 240 -9.86 16.33 -65.32
C GLY A 240 -10.33 17.37 -64.32
N ASP A 241 -11.35 18.16 -64.70
CA ASP A 241 -11.97 19.14 -63.81
C ASP A 241 -12.71 18.46 -62.66
N ASP A 242 -13.42 17.36 -62.91
CA ASP A 242 -14.11 16.59 -61.87
C ASP A 242 -13.13 15.91 -60.91
N LEU A 243 -12.03 15.33 -61.40
CA LEU A 243 -10.99 14.74 -60.55
C LEU A 243 -10.28 15.80 -59.69
N GLY A 244 -9.95 16.97 -60.27
CA GLY A 244 -9.37 18.08 -59.52
C GLY A 244 -10.33 18.61 -58.44
N ARG A 245 -11.63 18.65 -58.75
CA ARG A 245 -12.67 19.03 -57.78
C ARG A 245 -12.81 18.01 -56.65
N LEU A 246 -12.78 16.71 -56.96
CA LEU A 246 -12.79 15.66 -55.94
C LEU A 246 -11.56 15.73 -55.03
N GLU A 247 -10.38 15.99 -55.58
CA GLU A 247 -9.14 16.09 -54.80
C GLU A 247 -9.14 17.32 -53.86
N VAL A 248 -9.68 18.44 -54.34
CA VAL A 248 -9.91 19.64 -53.53
C VAL A 248 -10.95 19.37 -52.43
N GLU A 249 -12.05 18.68 -52.72
CA GLU A 249 -13.04 18.30 -51.71
C GLU A 249 -12.47 17.33 -50.67
N LEU A 250 -11.71 16.32 -51.09
CA LEU A 250 -11.09 15.35 -50.19
C LEU A 250 -10.04 16.01 -49.28
N SER A 251 -9.25 16.94 -49.83
CA SER A 251 -8.29 17.73 -49.07
C SER A 251 -8.98 18.63 -48.05
N ARG A 252 -10.12 19.23 -48.43
CA ARG A 252 -10.94 20.05 -47.54
C ARG A 252 -11.54 19.22 -46.39
N VAL A 253 -12.10 18.05 -46.68
CA VAL A 253 -12.65 17.13 -45.67
C VAL A 253 -11.57 16.61 -44.72
N LYS A 254 -10.38 16.27 -45.23
CA LYS A 254 -9.23 15.89 -44.40
C LYS A 254 -8.79 17.03 -43.48
N ALA A 255 -8.69 18.26 -44.00
CA ALA A 255 -8.33 19.43 -43.22
C ALA A 255 -9.38 19.75 -42.13
N GLU A 256 -10.67 19.59 -42.46
CA GLU A 256 -11.77 19.80 -41.51
C GLU A 256 -11.77 18.75 -40.39
N ARG A 257 -11.47 17.48 -40.72
CA ARG A 257 -11.26 16.43 -39.71
C ARG A 257 -10.08 16.72 -38.79
N LEU A 258 -8.94 17.18 -39.33
CA LEU A 258 -7.79 17.58 -38.50
C LEU A 258 -8.16 18.73 -37.56
N ARG A 259 -8.87 19.74 -38.07
CA ARG A 259 -9.34 20.87 -37.27
C ARG A 259 -10.29 20.44 -36.15
N LEU A 260 -11.23 19.54 -36.44
CA LEU A 260 -12.14 18.96 -35.45
C LEU A 260 -11.37 18.14 -34.40
N ALA A 261 -10.39 17.34 -34.82
CA ALA A 261 -9.56 16.54 -33.91
C ALA A 261 -8.72 17.41 -32.95
N ILE A 262 -8.20 18.55 -33.41
CA ILE A 262 -7.46 19.51 -32.59
C ILE A 262 -8.37 20.28 -31.63
N VAL A 263 -9.63 20.55 -32.02
CA VAL A 263 -10.60 21.29 -31.18
C VAL A 263 -11.28 20.39 -30.14
N LEU A 264 -11.42 19.08 -30.41
CA LEU A 264 -12.04 18.14 -29.47
C LEU A 264 -11.41 18.14 -28.06
N PRO A 265 -10.07 18.12 -27.87
CA PRO A 265 -9.50 18.20 -26.53
C PRO A 265 -9.83 19.54 -25.84
N ALA A 266 -9.86 20.66 -26.56
CA ALA A 266 -10.18 21.97 -25.99
C ALA A 266 -11.65 22.11 -25.54
N SER A 267 -12.58 21.44 -26.22
CA SER A 267 -14.00 21.42 -25.83
C SER A 267 -14.31 20.44 -24.68
N MET A 268 -13.50 19.38 -24.53
CA MET A 268 -13.65 18.42 -23.43
C MET A 268 -13.10 18.95 -22.10
N ASP A 269 -12.11 19.85 -22.12
CA ASP A 269 -11.62 20.53 -20.91
C ASP A 269 -12.66 21.49 -20.30
N TRP A 270 -13.55 22.07 -21.11
CA TRP A 270 -14.68 22.88 -20.63
C TRP A 270 -15.79 22.08 -19.94
N CYS A 271 -15.81 20.75 -20.11
CA CYS A 271 -16.84 19.89 -19.52
C CYS A 271 -16.42 19.29 -18.15
N ALA A 272 -15.12 19.29 -17.84
CA ALA A 272 -14.58 18.84 -16.55
C ALA A 272 -15.09 19.64 -15.32
N PRO A 273 -15.30 20.97 -15.36
CA PRO A 273 -15.84 21.70 -14.20
C PRO A 273 -17.37 21.56 -14.02
N PHE A 274 -18.14 21.19 -15.05
CA PHE A 274 -19.61 21.08 -14.96
C PHE A 274 -20.08 19.72 -14.41
N SER A 275 -19.32 18.64 -14.65
CA SER A 275 -19.61 17.32 -14.06
C SER A 275 -19.36 17.28 -12.54
N ARG A 276 -18.47 18.13 -12.01
CA ARG A 276 -18.30 18.35 -10.55
C ARG A 276 -19.45 19.11 -9.89
N ARG A 277 -20.24 19.92 -10.62
CA ARG A 277 -21.42 20.61 -10.03
C ARG A 277 -22.66 19.72 -9.94
N LYS A 278 -22.85 18.78 -10.87
CA LYS A 278 -24.02 17.86 -10.82
C LYS A 278 -23.95 16.84 -9.68
N THR A 279 -22.76 16.41 -9.26
CA THR A 279 -22.59 15.49 -8.12
C THR A 279 -22.81 16.16 -6.76
N ASN A 280 -22.49 17.45 -6.61
CA ASN A 280 -22.79 18.21 -5.39
C ASN A 280 -24.29 18.54 -5.24
N LEU A 281 -25.01 18.80 -6.33
CA LEU A 281 -26.47 19.01 -6.26
C LEU A 281 -27.24 17.73 -5.88
N ARG A 282 -26.71 16.54 -6.18
CA ARG A 282 -27.35 15.27 -5.78
C ARG A 282 -27.18 14.97 -4.29
N ARG A 283 -26.07 15.38 -3.66
CA ARG A 283 -25.88 15.33 -2.20
C ARG A 283 -26.70 16.39 -1.46
N SER A 284 -26.89 17.58 -2.04
CA SER A 284 -27.71 18.63 -1.42
C SER A 284 -29.22 18.29 -1.45
N ARG A 285 -29.72 17.67 -2.52
CA ARG A 285 -31.12 17.19 -2.58
C ARG A 285 -31.40 16.01 -1.63
N SER A 286 -30.43 15.15 -1.34
CA SER A 286 -30.62 14.08 -0.33
C SER A 286 -30.55 14.60 1.11
N ALA A 287 -29.83 15.70 1.37
CA ALA A 287 -29.82 16.37 2.66
C ALA A 287 -31.16 17.09 2.95
N ILE A 288 -31.75 17.74 1.94
CA ILE A 288 -33.05 18.41 2.07
C ILE A 288 -34.22 17.42 2.14
N SER A 289 -34.12 16.26 1.46
CA SER A 289 -35.12 15.18 1.59
C SER A 289 -35.10 14.52 2.98
N LYS A 290 -33.91 14.34 3.58
CA LYS A 290 -33.79 13.81 4.95
C LYS A 290 -34.28 14.80 6.02
N SER A 291 -34.15 16.11 5.82
CA SER A 291 -34.70 17.09 6.77
C SER A 291 -36.22 17.19 6.72
N ILE A 292 -36.86 16.94 5.56
CA ILE A 292 -38.32 16.97 5.43
C ILE A 292 -38.98 15.72 6.03
N GLN A 293 -38.31 14.55 5.98
CA GLN A 293 -38.82 13.34 6.64
C GLN A 293 -38.62 13.33 8.16
N ALA A 294 -37.68 14.11 8.71
CA ALA A 294 -37.49 14.25 10.15
C ALA A 294 -38.61 15.08 10.83
N THR A 295 -39.30 15.96 10.10
CA THR A 295 -40.39 16.80 10.61
C THR A 295 -41.79 16.16 10.55
N ARG A 296 -41.98 15.02 9.88
CA ARG A 296 -43.28 14.31 9.82
C ARG A 296 -43.44 13.18 10.84
N ARG A 297 -42.49 13.04 11.78
CA ARG A 297 -42.51 11.99 12.81
C ARG A 297 -42.50 12.60 14.20
N TRP A 298 -43.49 13.45 14.48
CA TRP A 298 -43.89 13.78 15.85
C TRP A 298 -45.23 13.09 16.12
N PRO A 299 -45.35 12.28 17.19
CA PRO A 299 -46.60 11.65 17.56
C PRO A 299 -47.46 12.70 18.27
N VAL A 300 -48.64 12.97 17.73
CA VAL A 300 -49.69 13.67 18.48
C VAL A 300 -50.68 12.61 18.93
N SER A 301 -50.88 12.62 20.24
CA SER A 301 -51.76 11.79 21.07
C SER A 301 -53.21 11.80 20.64
#